data_AF-A0A8S9HG56-F1
#
_entry.id   AF-A0A8S9HG56-F1
#
_cell.length_a   1.000
_cell.length_b   1.000
_cell.length_c   1.000
_cell.angle_alpha   90.00
_cell.angle_beta   90.00
_cell.angle_gamma   90.00
#
_symmetry.space_group_name_H-M   'P 1'
#
loop_
_entity.id
_entity.type
_entity.pdbx_description
1 polymer ?
#
loop_
_entity_poly.entity_id
_entity_poly.type
_entity_poly.pdbx_seq_one_letter_code
_entity_poly.pdbx_strand_id
1 'polypeptide(L)'
;MQSLKFRNIVNLEVSGISSVNAKAFHMFLVKTVNVIIHNIKIIAPAESPNTDGIHLSNADNVRILDSFIGTGDDCVSVGRGSNNVTVERVVCGPGHGLSVGSLGKYANEEDVSGIHFRNCTMRNTDNGLRIKSWGGSTPSKAVDIHFEDIIMENVKNPIIIDQNYGSRGGVSIHIYRRKS
;
A
#
# COMPACT_ATOMS: atom_id res chain seq x y z
N MET A 1 -9.63 0.66 15.26
CA MET A 1 -10.84 1.32 14.71
C MET A 1 -10.36 2.16 13.54
N GLN A 2 -10.77 1.83 12.31
CA GLN A 2 -10.48 2.61 11.11
C GLN A 2 -11.41 3.84 10.98
N SER A 3 -11.03 4.84 10.20
CA SER A 3 -11.86 6.03 9.98
C SER A 3 -12.98 5.77 8.96
N LEU A 4 -12.64 5.25 7.79
CA LEU A 4 -13.60 4.91 6.72
C LEU A 4 -13.42 3.46 6.30
N LYS A 5 -14.53 2.71 6.23
CA LYS A 5 -14.53 1.33 5.75
C LYS A 5 -15.58 1.16 4.66
N PHE A 6 -15.14 0.80 3.47
CA PHE A 6 -16.00 0.48 2.34
C PHE A 6 -16.01 -1.04 2.17
N ARG A 7 -17.18 -1.66 2.26
CA ARG A 7 -17.31 -3.13 2.22
C ARG A 7 -18.42 -3.57 1.29
N ASN A 8 -18.14 -4.53 0.40
CA ASN A 8 -19.11 -5.09 -0.55
C ASN A 8 -19.74 -4.02 -1.45
N ILE A 9 -18.90 -3.15 -2.03
CA ILE A 9 -19.36 -2.04 -2.88
C ILE A 9 -18.90 -2.26 -4.32
N VAL A 10 -19.80 -2.04 -5.26
CA VAL A 10 -19.49 -1.95 -6.70
C VAL A 10 -19.74 -0.51 -7.13
N ASN A 11 -18.82 0.06 -7.91
CA ASN A 11 -18.87 1.44 -8.39
C ASN A 11 -18.83 2.47 -7.24
N LEU A 12 -17.63 2.69 -6.70
CA LEU A 12 -17.38 3.68 -5.66
C LEU A 12 -16.51 4.81 -6.21
N GLU A 13 -16.94 6.04 -5.97
CA GLU A 13 -16.10 7.22 -6.14
C GLU A 13 -15.93 7.94 -4.81
N VAL A 14 -14.69 8.29 -4.45
CA VAL A 14 -14.36 9.12 -3.30
C VAL A 14 -13.45 10.24 -3.77
N SER A 15 -13.87 11.49 -3.60
CA SER A 15 -13.09 12.64 -4.07
C SER A 15 -13.19 13.87 -3.19
N GLY A 16 -12.13 14.69 -3.19
CA GLY A 16 -12.12 16.01 -2.56
C GLY A 16 -12.14 16.04 -1.03
N ILE A 17 -11.96 14.89 -0.37
CA ILE A 17 -12.03 14.80 1.10
C ILE A 17 -10.65 14.83 1.76
N SER A 18 -10.63 15.30 3.02
CA SER A 18 -9.48 15.20 3.91
C SER A 18 -9.76 14.27 5.08
N SER A 19 -8.81 13.41 5.44
CA SER A 19 -8.88 12.56 6.64
C SER A 19 -7.66 12.81 7.51
N VAL A 20 -7.87 13.10 8.80
CA VAL A 20 -6.83 13.57 9.71
C VAL A 20 -6.82 12.75 10.99
N ASN A 21 -5.64 12.28 11.40
CA ASN A 21 -5.36 11.61 12.67
C ASN A 21 -6.30 10.42 12.97
N ALA A 22 -6.42 9.49 12.02
CA ALA A 22 -7.18 8.26 12.25
C ALA A 22 -6.53 7.43 13.37
N LYS A 23 -7.34 6.69 14.15
CA LYS A 23 -6.85 5.79 15.21
C LYS A 23 -6.27 4.47 14.70
N ALA A 24 -6.43 4.18 13.42
CA ALA A 24 -5.87 3.07 12.67
C ALA A 24 -5.93 3.46 11.19
N PHE A 25 -6.26 2.54 10.28
CA PHE A 25 -6.40 2.84 8.84
C PHE A 25 -7.34 4.04 8.59
N HIS A 26 -6.93 4.96 7.72
CA HIS A 26 -7.77 6.05 7.26
C HIS A 26 -8.88 5.53 6.35
N MET A 27 -8.54 4.71 5.36
CA MET A 27 -9.50 4.04 4.48
C MET A 27 -9.22 2.54 4.37
N PHE A 28 -10.25 1.72 4.50
CA PHE A 28 -10.18 0.28 4.28
C PHE A 28 -11.22 -0.19 3.27
N LEU A 29 -10.76 -0.60 2.10
CA LEU A 29 -11.54 -1.21 1.02
C LEU A 29 -11.55 -2.73 1.18
N VAL A 30 -12.73 -3.31 1.29
CA VAL A 30 -12.91 -4.76 1.44
C VAL A 30 -13.97 -5.27 0.49
N LYS A 31 -13.63 -6.20 -0.41
CA LYS A 31 -14.60 -6.76 -1.36
C LYS A 31 -15.24 -5.65 -2.20
N THR A 32 -14.42 -4.85 -2.86
CA THR A 32 -14.88 -3.71 -3.65
C THR A 32 -14.49 -3.87 -5.10
N VAL A 33 -15.35 -3.43 -6.02
CA VAL A 33 -15.11 -3.53 -7.46
C VAL A 33 -15.37 -2.17 -8.11
N ASN A 34 -14.54 -1.77 -9.06
CA ASN A 34 -14.66 -0.50 -9.79
C ASN A 34 -14.64 0.70 -8.84
N VAL A 35 -13.47 0.98 -8.26
CA VAL A 35 -13.29 2.07 -7.30
C VAL A 35 -12.39 3.14 -7.87
N ILE A 36 -12.77 4.41 -7.71
CA ILE A 36 -11.92 5.56 -8.00
C ILE A 36 -11.81 6.40 -6.74
N ILE A 37 -10.59 6.64 -6.27
CA ILE A 37 -10.28 7.55 -5.17
C ILE A 37 -9.34 8.61 -5.73
N HIS A 38 -9.71 9.87 -5.67
CA HIS A 38 -8.88 10.93 -6.25
C HIS A 38 -8.99 12.28 -5.55
N ASN A 39 -7.96 13.11 -5.68
CA ASN A 39 -7.93 14.45 -5.08
C ASN A 39 -8.21 14.44 -3.57
N ILE A 40 -7.68 13.45 -2.84
CA ILE A 40 -7.83 13.36 -1.39
C ILE A 40 -6.55 13.79 -0.66
N LYS A 41 -6.71 14.12 0.61
CA LYS A 41 -5.61 14.42 1.53
C LYS A 41 -5.71 13.58 2.81
N ILE A 42 -4.71 12.75 3.07
CA ILE A 42 -4.61 11.96 4.31
C ILE A 42 -3.42 12.47 5.12
N ILE A 43 -3.63 12.72 6.41
CA ILE A 43 -2.61 13.23 7.33
C ILE A 43 -2.69 12.52 8.67
N ALA A 44 -1.61 11.90 9.10
CA ALA A 44 -1.35 11.47 10.47
C ALA A 44 0.13 11.68 10.83
N PRO A 45 0.48 11.78 12.13
CA PRO A 45 1.88 11.88 12.57
C PRO A 45 2.69 10.65 12.14
N ALA A 46 3.97 10.86 11.80
CA ALA A 46 4.89 9.77 11.41
C ALA A 46 5.03 8.67 12.48
N GLU A 47 4.92 9.03 13.75
CA GLU A 47 5.04 8.10 14.88
C GLU A 47 3.70 7.43 15.25
N SER A 48 2.63 7.66 14.47
CA SER A 48 1.30 7.11 14.77
C SER A 48 1.16 5.70 14.20
N PRO A 49 1.23 4.64 15.04
CA PRO A 49 1.29 3.28 14.55
C PRO A 49 0.00 2.88 13.85
N ASN A 50 0.12 2.08 12.77
CA ASN A 50 -0.99 1.45 12.07
C ASN A 50 -2.02 2.44 11.49
N THR A 51 -1.56 3.62 11.11
CA THR A 51 -2.38 4.66 10.46
C THR A 51 -2.34 4.57 8.94
N ASP A 52 -2.40 3.36 8.37
CA ASP A 52 -2.35 3.16 6.92
C ASP A 52 -3.30 4.11 6.18
N GLY A 53 -2.82 4.70 5.08
CA GLY A 53 -3.61 5.64 4.30
C GLY A 53 -4.81 4.94 3.65
N ILE A 54 -4.51 4.10 2.66
CA ILE A 54 -5.53 3.29 1.98
C ILE A 54 -5.09 1.83 1.99
N HIS A 55 -5.87 0.99 2.68
CA HIS A 55 -5.67 -0.46 2.69
C HIS A 55 -6.71 -1.15 1.80
N LEU A 56 -6.27 -2.08 0.95
CA LEU A 56 -7.11 -2.86 0.04
C LEU A 56 -7.07 -4.34 0.43
N SER A 57 -8.23 -5.01 0.41
CA SER A 57 -8.33 -6.47 0.55
C SER A 57 -9.49 -6.98 -0.30
N ASN A 58 -9.22 -7.99 -1.14
CA ASN A 58 -10.19 -8.51 -2.10
C ASN A 58 -10.82 -7.38 -2.95
N ALA A 59 -10.01 -6.46 -3.46
CA ALA A 59 -10.48 -5.32 -4.24
C ALA A 59 -10.06 -5.46 -5.71
N ASP A 60 -10.99 -5.25 -6.64
CA ASP A 60 -10.74 -5.38 -8.08
C ASP A 60 -11.03 -4.08 -8.83
N ASN A 61 -10.20 -3.76 -9.81
CA ASN A 61 -10.28 -2.54 -10.63
C ASN A 61 -10.36 -1.26 -9.76
N VAL A 62 -9.27 -0.96 -9.06
CA VAL A 62 -9.17 0.20 -8.17
C VAL A 62 -8.16 1.21 -8.70
N ARG A 63 -8.54 2.49 -8.76
CA ARG A 63 -7.66 3.60 -9.12
C ARG A 63 -7.56 4.59 -7.97
N ILE A 64 -6.33 4.86 -7.51
CA ILE A 64 -6.00 5.86 -6.48
C ILE A 64 -5.13 6.92 -7.13
N LEU A 65 -5.66 8.13 -7.28
CA LEU A 65 -5.10 9.15 -8.16
C LEU A 65 -4.89 10.49 -7.45
N ASP A 66 -3.91 11.29 -7.90
CA ASP A 66 -3.85 12.74 -7.64
C ASP A 66 -4.02 13.13 -6.17
N SER A 67 -3.33 12.43 -5.27
CA SER A 67 -3.60 12.50 -3.83
C SER A 67 -2.32 12.72 -3.01
N PHE A 68 -2.49 13.28 -1.81
CA PHE A 68 -1.43 13.41 -0.83
C PHE A 68 -1.74 12.53 0.38
N ILE A 69 -0.81 11.66 0.77
CA ILE A 69 -0.98 10.73 1.87
C ILE A 69 0.28 10.73 2.75
N GLY A 70 0.17 11.31 3.94
CA GLY A 70 1.20 11.24 4.97
C GLY A 70 0.65 10.54 6.21
N THR A 71 1.32 9.48 6.67
CA THR A 71 0.87 8.64 7.78
C THR A 71 2.05 8.16 8.63
N GLY A 72 1.77 7.36 9.66
CA GLY A 72 2.78 6.60 10.41
C GLY A 72 2.86 5.13 10.02
N ASP A 73 2.20 4.70 8.94
CA ASP A 73 2.29 3.33 8.41
C ASP A 73 2.25 3.35 6.86
N ASP A 74 1.77 2.31 6.19
CA ASP A 74 1.76 2.28 4.72
C ASP A 74 0.95 3.45 4.13
N CYS A 75 1.47 4.05 3.06
CA CYS A 75 0.76 5.06 2.29
C CYS A 75 -0.43 4.42 1.58
N VAL A 76 -0.15 3.37 0.81
CA VAL A 76 -1.13 2.46 0.24
C VAL A 76 -0.63 1.03 0.48
N SER A 77 -1.49 0.16 0.99
CA SER A 77 -1.19 -1.25 1.19
C SER A 77 -2.19 -2.15 0.47
N VAL A 78 -1.68 -2.99 -0.44
CA VAL A 78 -2.47 -3.94 -1.24
C VAL A 78 -2.39 -5.32 -0.60
N GLY A 79 -3.48 -5.76 0.02
CA GLY A 79 -3.62 -7.08 0.63
C GLY A 79 -4.17 -8.13 -0.33
N ARG A 80 -4.27 -9.37 0.19
CA ARG A 80 -4.73 -10.58 -0.52
C ARG A 80 -5.98 -10.37 -1.40
N GLY A 81 -6.06 -11.15 -2.48
CA GLY A 81 -7.21 -11.18 -3.39
C GLY A 81 -7.48 -9.88 -4.15
N SER A 82 -6.57 -8.90 -4.07
CA SER A 82 -6.73 -7.63 -4.76
C SER A 82 -6.09 -7.69 -6.14
N ASN A 83 -6.80 -7.24 -7.17
CA ASN A 83 -6.38 -7.32 -8.55
C ASN A 83 -6.61 -5.99 -9.28
N ASN A 84 -5.84 -5.71 -10.33
CA ASN A 84 -6.03 -4.53 -11.19
C ASN A 84 -6.06 -3.22 -10.39
N VAL A 85 -5.01 -2.97 -9.61
CA VAL A 85 -4.89 -1.79 -8.74
C VAL A 85 -3.88 -0.83 -9.35
N THR A 86 -4.31 0.39 -9.63
CA THR A 86 -3.44 1.47 -10.09
C THR A 86 -3.36 2.57 -9.06
N VAL A 87 -2.14 2.91 -8.64
CA VAL A 87 -1.83 4.07 -7.82
C VAL A 87 -0.97 5.02 -8.64
N GLU A 88 -1.46 6.22 -8.90
CA GLU A 88 -0.82 7.13 -9.84
C GLU A 88 -0.87 8.59 -9.39
N ARG A 89 0.24 9.34 -9.57
CA ARG A 89 0.34 10.75 -9.18
C ARG A 89 0.02 10.97 -7.69
N VAL A 90 0.49 10.03 -6.86
CA VAL A 90 0.34 10.09 -5.40
C VAL A 90 1.65 10.52 -4.76
N VAL A 91 1.56 11.48 -3.84
CA VAL A 91 2.67 11.87 -2.97
C VAL A 91 2.48 11.19 -1.62
N CYS A 92 3.42 10.31 -1.29
CA CYS A 92 3.47 9.58 -0.02
C CYS A 92 4.56 10.17 0.87
N GLY A 93 4.26 10.45 2.13
CA GLY A 93 5.29 10.89 3.07
C GLY A 93 4.80 11.82 4.17
N PRO A 94 5.13 11.54 5.45
CA PRO A 94 5.90 10.40 5.97
C PRO A 94 5.13 9.06 5.90
N GLY A 95 5.77 7.96 6.32
CA GLY A 95 5.14 6.62 6.44
C GLY A 95 6.03 5.46 5.98
N HIS A 96 5.45 4.27 5.81
CA HIS A 96 6.14 3.03 5.43
C HIS A 96 6.21 2.77 3.92
N GLY A 97 5.66 3.65 3.10
CA GLY A 97 5.76 3.59 1.64
C GLY A 97 4.58 2.92 0.93
N LEU A 98 4.83 2.48 -0.30
CA LEU A 98 3.87 1.73 -1.12
C LEU A 98 4.13 0.23 -0.91
N SER A 99 3.13 -0.47 -0.38
CA SER A 99 3.28 -1.86 0.06
C SER A 99 2.34 -2.81 -0.68
N VAL A 100 2.87 -3.96 -1.11
CA VAL A 100 2.09 -5.16 -1.42
C VAL A 100 2.28 -6.14 -0.25
N GLY A 101 1.17 -6.51 0.37
CA GLY A 101 1.11 -7.42 1.52
C GLY A 101 0.80 -6.74 2.87
N SER A 102 0.97 -7.44 3.99
CA SER A 102 1.56 -8.78 4.08
C SER A 102 0.68 -9.85 3.42
N LEU A 103 1.30 -10.73 2.62
CA LEU A 103 0.66 -11.87 1.96
C LEU A 103 1.05 -13.19 2.62
N GLY A 104 0.23 -14.23 2.48
CA GLY A 104 0.50 -15.59 2.98
C GLY A 104 0.27 -15.76 4.48
N LYS A 105 -0.43 -14.83 5.15
CA LYS A 105 -0.68 -14.96 6.60
C LYS A 105 -1.71 -16.05 6.92
N TYR A 106 -2.74 -16.15 6.09
CA TYR A 106 -3.83 -17.09 6.25
C TYR A 106 -3.70 -18.27 5.27
N ALA A 107 -4.28 -19.42 5.63
CA ALA A 107 -4.40 -20.53 4.69
C ALA A 107 -5.35 -20.16 3.55
N ASN A 108 -5.03 -20.59 2.32
CA ASN A 108 -5.84 -20.35 1.13
C ASN A 108 -6.07 -18.85 0.85
N GLU A 109 -5.06 -18.02 1.06
CA GLU A 109 -5.13 -16.62 0.61
C GLU A 109 -5.22 -16.55 -0.92
N GLU A 110 -6.12 -15.70 -1.39
CA GLU A 110 -6.25 -15.39 -2.82
C GLU A 110 -5.03 -14.61 -3.32
N ASP A 111 -4.66 -14.89 -4.56
CA ASP A 111 -3.56 -14.25 -5.28
C ASP A 111 -3.75 -12.73 -5.40
N VAL A 112 -2.63 -12.04 -5.64
CA VAL A 112 -2.59 -10.61 -5.99
C VAL A 112 -1.97 -10.47 -7.37
N SER A 113 -2.62 -9.73 -8.26
CA SER A 113 -2.13 -9.52 -9.62
C SER A 113 -2.48 -8.18 -10.25
N GLY A 114 -1.68 -7.70 -11.20
CA GLY A 114 -1.96 -6.46 -11.95
C GLY A 114 -1.90 -5.22 -11.08
N ILE A 115 -0.80 -5.04 -10.34
CA ILE A 115 -0.61 -3.91 -9.42
C ILE A 115 0.38 -2.93 -10.04
N HIS A 116 -0.07 -1.70 -10.29
CA HIS A 116 0.72 -0.67 -10.93
C HIS A 116 0.83 0.55 -10.02
N PHE A 117 2.04 0.82 -9.53
CA PHE A 117 2.38 2.08 -8.89
C PHE A 117 3.18 2.91 -9.89
N ARG A 118 2.68 4.08 -10.30
CA ARG A 118 3.32 4.88 -11.35
C ARG A 118 3.31 6.38 -11.07
N ASN A 119 4.40 7.08 -11.42
CA ASN A 119 4.50 8.53 -11.26
C ASN A 119 4.17 8.99 -9.82
N CYS A 120 4.72 8.28 -8.83
CA CYS A 120 4.52 8.58 -7.41
C CYS A 120 5.78 9.20 -6.81
N THR A 121 5.61 10.01 -5.76
CA THR A 121 6.72 10.61 -5.03
C THR A 121 6.71 10.12 -3.58
N MET A 122 7.83 9.55 -3.14
CA MET A 122 8.05 9.08 -1.77
C MET A 122 8.94 10.10 -1.04
N ARG A 123 8.45 10.70 0.04
CA ARG A 123 9.17 11.74 0.81
C ARG A 123 9.29 11.35 2.27
N ASN A 124 10.52 11.29 2.79
CA ASN A 124 10.76 11.02 4.22
C ASN A 124 10.06 9.74 4.71
N THR A 125 10.01 8.70 3.87
CA THR A 125 9.41 7.41 4.23
C THR A 125 10.46 6.41 4.66
N ASP A 126 10.05 5.43 5.47
CA ASP A 126 10.92 4.33 5.86
C ASP A 126 11.23 3.43 4.68
N ASN A 127 10.23 3.15 3.84
CA ASN A 127 10.43 2.40 2.60
C ASN A 127 9.86 3.19 1.42
N GLY A 128 10.44 3.00 0.24
CA GLY A 128 9.85 3.48 -1.01
C GLY A 128 8.82 2.49 -1.49
N LEU A 129 9.32 1.33 -1.94
CA LEU A 129 8.55 0.23 -2.50
C LEU A 129 8.76 -1.01 -1.65
N ARG A 130 7.67 -1.70 -1.30
CA ARG A 130 7.73 -2.84 -0.38
C ARG A 130 6.84 -3.99 -0.86
N ILE A 131 7.39 -5.20 -0.87
CA ILE A 131 6.62 -6.44 -0.97
C ILE A 131 6.92 -7.28 0.27
N LYS A 132 5.88 -7.69 1.00
CA LYS A 132 5.99 -8.46 2.25
C LYS A 132 5.13 -9.73 2.18
N SER A 133 5.73 -10.90 2.38
CA SER A 133 5.03 -12.17 2.54
C SER A 133 5.54 -12.96 3.74
N TRP A 134 4.66 -13.72 4.38
CA TRP A 134 5.00 -14.58 5.51
C TRP A 134 5.79 -15.80 5.05
N GLY A 135 6.88 -16.11 5.76
CA GLY A 135 7.68 -17.30 5.48
C GLY A 135 6.91 -18.58 5.83
N GLY A 136 7.05 -19.62 4.99
CA GLY A 136 6.38 -20.91 5.21
C GLY A 136 4.87 -20.89 4.98
N SER A 137 4.33 -19.87 4.32
CA SER A 137 2.91 -19.78 3.97
C SER A 137 2.49 -20.88 3.00
N THR A 138 1.20 -21.23 3.00
CA THR A 138 0.62 -21.99 1.88
C THR A 138 0.84 -21.22 0.56
N PRO A 139 1.02 -21.91 -0.58
CA PRO A 139 1.27 -21.23 -1.85
C PRO A 139 0.17 -20.23 -2.22
N SER A 140 0.55 -18.99 -2.46
CA SER A 140 -0.24 -17.95 -3.13
C SER A 140 0.71 -17.12 -4.01
N LYS A 141 0.16 -16.41 -4.99
CA LYS A 141 0.94 -15.67 -5.97
C LYS A 141 0.81 -14.16 -5.76
N ALA A 142 1.93 -13.48 -6.01
CA ALA A 142 2.01 -12.04 -6.19
C ALA A 142 2.72 -11.83 -7.52
N VAL A 143 1.96 -11.50 -8.57
CA VAL A 143 2.46 -11.48 -9.95
C VAL A 143 2.05 -10.20 -10.66
N ASP A 144 2.76 -9.80 -11.70
CA ASP A 144 2.42 -8.61 -12.49
C ASP A 144 2.32 -7.35 -11.61
N ILE A 145 3.42 -7.07 -10.90
CA ILE A 145 3.56 -5.91 -10.01
C ILE A 145 4.61 -4.98 -10.62
N HIS A 146 4.20 -3.76 -10.94
CA HIS A 146 5.03 -2.76 -11.60
C HIS A 146 5.17 -1.52 -10.71
N PHE A 147 6.41 -1.03 -10.63
CA PHE A 147 6.75 0.24 -10.00
C PHE A 147 7.49 1.09 -11.03
N GLU A 148 6.86 2.17 -11.47
CA GLU A 148 7.32 2.97 -12.62
C GLU A 148 7.40 4.45 -12.24
N ASP A 149 8.44 5.16 -12.69
CA ASP A 149 8.59 6.61 -12.48
C ASP A 149 8.40 7.07 -11.02
N ILE A 150 9.06 6.36 -10.09
CA ILE A 150 8.96 6.65 -8.67
C ILE A 150 10.11 7.57 -8.24
N ILE A 151 9.76 8.76 -7.74
CA ILE A 151 10.71 9.70 -7.15
C ILE A 151 10.90 9.35 -5.67
N MET A 152 12.14 9.23 -5.22
CA MET A 152 12.48 8.93 -3.82
C MET A 152 13.35 10.03 -3.20
N GLU A 153 12.76 10.76 -2.26
CA GLU A 153 13.37 11.86 -1.51
C GLU A 153 13.50 11.47 -0.04
N ASN A 154 14.74 11.32 0.44
CA ASN A 154 15.03 10.95 1.84
C ASN A 154 14.30 9.67 2.30
N VAL A 155 14.30 8.63 1.45
CA VAL A 155 13.72 7.33 1.74
C VAL A 155 14.79 6.42 2.36
N LYS A 156 14.51 5.81 3.52
CA LYS A 156 15.51 4.97 4.21
C LYS A 156 15.82 3.68 3.45
N ASN A 157 14.78 2.93 3.04
CA ASN A 157 14.88 1.71 2.26
C ASN A 157 14.18 1.89 0.91
N PRO A 158 14.91 2.21 -0.18
CA PRO A 158 14.29 2.48 -1.48
C PRO A 158 13.35 1.36 -1.95
N ILE A 159 13.83 0.12 -1.93
CA ILE A 159 13.08 -1.07 -2.34
C ILE A 159 13.40 -2.20 -1.37
N ILE A 160 12.36 -2.83 -0.83
CA ILE A 160 12.48 -4.00 0.04
C ILE A 160 11.51 -5.11 -0.39
N ILE A 161 12.03 -6.32 -0.52
CA ILE A 161 11.23 -7.52 -0.73
C ILE A 161 11.56 -8.48 0.42
N ASP A 162 10.58 -8.72 1.28
CA ASP A 162 10.71 -9.57 2.46
C ASP A 162 9.76 -10.76 2.35
N GLN A 163 10.30 -11.94 2.08
CA GLN A 163 9.53 -13.19 2.01
C GLN A 163 9.45 -13.94 3.34
N ASN A 164 9.98 -13.36 4.41
CA ASN A 164 9.97 -13.93 5.75
C ASN A 164 9.33 -12.97 6.76
N TYR A 165 8.36 -12.17 6.31
CA TYR A 165 7.70 -11.17 7.14
C TYR A 165 7.08 -11.81 8.38
N GLY A 166 7.31 -11.22 9.55
CA GLY A 166 6.76 -11.70 10.82
C GLY A 166 7.46 -12.89 11.45
N SER A 167 8.50 -13.46 10.83
CA SER A 167 9.38 -14.46 11.45
C SER A 167 10.67 -13.82 11.98
N ARG A 168 11.15 -14.24 13.15
CA ARG A 168 12.45 -13.80 13.67
C ARG A 168 13.55 -14.55 12.91
N GLY A 169 14.33 -13.86 12.07
CA GLY A 169 15.48 -14.43 11.35
C GLY A 169 15.32 -14.53 9.83
N GLY A 170 14.25 -13.96 9.28
CA GLY A 170 14.04 -13.87 7.84
C GLY A 170 15.08 -13.04 7.09
N VAL A 171 15.53 -13.51 5.92
CA VAL A 171 16.35 -12.70 5.00
C VAL A 171 15.42 -11.80 4.20
N SER A 172 15.57 -10.49 4.33
CA SER A 172 14.95 -9.50 3.46
C SER A 172 15.94 -9.03 2.41
N ILE A 173 15.51 -9.01 1.15
CA ILE A 173 16.32 -8.50 0.04
C ILE A 173 16.09 -6.99 -0.02
N HIS A 174 17.16 -6.22 0.24
CA HIS A 174 17.16 -4.78 0.08
C HIS A 174 17.82 -4.43 -1.25
N ILE A 175 17.07 -3.77 -2.13
CA ILE A 175 17.59 -3.33 -3.42
C ILE A 175 17.85 -1.84 -3.32
N TYR A 176 19.12 -1.47 -3.17
CA TYR A 176 19.54 -0.08 -3.19
C TYR A 176 19.93 0.30 -4.61
N ARG A 177 19.21 1.24 -5.23
CA ARG A 177 19.73 1.95 -6.39
C ARG A 177 20.70 3.03 -5.88
N ARG A 178 22.00 2.91 -6.17
CA ARG A 178 22.93 4.04 -6.02
C ARG A 178 22.39 5.19 -6.86
N LYS A 179 22.13 6.34 -6.23
CA LYS A 179 21.91 7.59 -6.96
C LYS A 179 23.17 7.85 -7.79
N SER A 180 23.01 7.98 -9.10
CA SER A 180 23.96 8.65 -9.98
C SER A 180 23.96 10.14 -9.70
#